data_AF-A0A8T5UWG0-F1
#
_entry.id   AF-A0A8T5UWG0-F1
#
_cell.length_a   1.000
_cell.length_b   1.000
_cell.length_c   1.000
_cell.angle_alpha   90.00
_cell.angle_beta   90.00
_cell.angle_gamma   90.00
#
_symmetry.space_group_name_H-M   'P 1'
#
loop_
_entity.id
_entity.type
_entity.pdbx_description
1 polymer ?
#
loop_
_entity_poly.entity_id
_entity_poly.type
_entity_poly.pdbx_seq_one_letter_code
_entity_poly.pdbx_strand_id
1 'polypeptide(L)'
;MKTNIKQLEEKLEEMLKHLEESLGKDTVLQEDSKDLTLDIQWDICGVKGYQKFNKGKYSFKFGAELDDPDITLEIDDADTALKLLNGEIESFEYRFYKRKAKIYYIEKWEKVKVGEEILKEKHFKLILTMRYTKGVFYHPYTITRLPIFRNIIEKWYDPKAADASYIPINDSLGTFEEKVLPLKVLEYFINKAEHLLLCHSCGCRTYNQCQEHDHSIGCLYIGADTVDVKEVFPKVIPKSSHFGTKEEAMDRVKEAYDNGLITVIGRIKWDSEGWGIPDRGHFMTVCFCCPCCCIAGKRMSGTTELQNMMQRIEGVS
;
A
#
# COMPACT_ATOMS: atom_id res chain seq x y z
N MET A 1 9.51 33.68 0.80
CA MET A 1 9.89 32.96 2.04
C MET A 1 9.04 33.34 3.25
N LYS A 2 9.07 34.58 3.77
CA LYS A 2 8.27 34.93 4.98
C LYS A 2 6.75 34.72 4.84
N THR A 3 6.19 35.00 3.66
CA THR A 3 4.75 34.81 3.40
C THR A 3 4.33 33.33 3.44
N ASN A 4 5.15 32.42 2.92
CA ASN A 4 4.83 30.99 2.88
C ASN A 4 4.89 30.37 4.29
N ILE A 5 5.83 30.79 5.15
CA ILE A 5 5.93 30.26 6.53
C ILE A 5 4.69 30.60 7.35
N LYS A 6 4.21 31.85 7.29
CA LYS A 6 2.99 32.23 8.02
C LYS A 6 1.76 31.44 7.55
N GLN A 7 1.64 31.23 6.24
CA GLN A 7 0.57 30.40 5.70
C GLN A 7 0.67 28.94 6.17
N LEU A 8 1.88 28.39 6.27
CA LEU A 8 2.11 27.05 6.81
C LEU A 8 1.74 26.96 8.29
N GLU A 9 2.06 27.97 9.10
CA GLU A 9 1.64 28.06 10.51
C GLU A 9 0.12 28.03 10.63
N GLU A 10 -0.57 28.92 9.91
CA GLU A 10 -2.03 29.01 9.90
C GLU A 10 -2.66 27.67 9.45
N LYS A 11 -2.14 27.06 8.38
CA LYS A 11 -2.66 25.79 7.84
C LYS A 11 -2.38 24.57 8.72
N LEU A 12 -1.20 24.49 9.33
CA LEU A 12 -0.90 23.41 10.25
C LEU A 12 -1.78 23.51 11.50
N GLU A 13 -1.94 24.70 12.07
CA GLU A 13 -2.81 24.91 13.23
C GLU A 13 -4.28 24.58 12.91
N GLU A 14 -4.77 25.00 11.74
CA GLU A 14 -6.11 24.65 11.23
C GLU A 14 -6.30 23.14 11.13
N MET A 15 -5.34 22.43 10.51
CA MET A 15 -5.38 20.97 10.37
C MET A 15 -5.45 20.26 11.74
N LEU A 16 -4.65 20.70 12.71
CA LEU A 16 -4.60 20.10 14.04
C LEU A 16 -5.93 20.27 14.80
N LYS A 17 -6.53 21.47 14.72
CA LYS A 17 -7.85 21.79 15.33
C LYS A 17 -8.98 21.04 14.65
N HIS A 18 -9.00 21.04 13.31
CA HIS A 18 -10.05 20.40 12.52
C HIS A 18 -10.18 18.90 12.86
N LEU A 19 -9.07 18.22 13.17
CA LEU A 19 -9.11 16.81 13.56
C LEU A 19 -9.83 16.60 14.90
N GLU A 20 -9.62 17.48 15.89
CA GLU A 20 -10.33 17.44 17.17
C GLU A 20 -11.84 17.58 16.97
N GLU A 21 -12.25 18.55 16.14
CA GLU A 21 -13.66 18.79 15.82
C GLU A 21 -14.28 17.64 15.04
N SER A 22 -13.50 17.02 14.14
CA SER A 22 -13.95 15.92 13.29
C SER A 22 -14.18 14.63 14.07
N LEU A 23 -13.43 14.37 15.14
CA LEU A 23 -13.62 13.18 15.98
C LEU A 23 -15.01 13.09 16.61
N GLY A 24 -15.73 14.21 16.75
CA GLY A 24 -17.12 14.21 17.22
C GLY A 24 -18.17 13.86 16.15
N LYS A 25 -17.81 13.87 14.86
CA LYS A 25 -18.77 13.82 13.73
C LYS A 25 -18.44 12.74 12.70
N ASP A 26 -17.17 12.47 12.46
CA ASP A 26 -16.67 11.55 11.45
C ASP A 26 -16.61 10.13 12.02
N THR A 27 -17.58 9.29 11.61
CA THR A 27 -17.71 7.90 12.09
C THR A 27 -16.53 7.02 11.70
N VAL A 28 -15.91 7.27 10.54
CA VAL A 28 -14.73 6.54 10.09
C VAL A 28 -13.55 6.90 10.98
N LEU A 29 -13.31 8.19 11.20
CA LEU A 29 -12.22 8.66 12.05
C LEU A 29 -12.38 8.15 13.49
N GLN A 30 -13.61 8.05 13.98
CA GLN A 30 -13.90 7.44 15.29
C GLN A 30 -13.49 5.98 15.32
N GLU A 31 -13.91 5.17 14.35
CA GLU A 31 -13.55 3.75 14.25
C GLU A 31 -12.03 3.58 14.15
N ASP A 32 -11.42 4.29 13.20
CA ASP A 32 -9.99 4.31 12.97
C ASP A 32 -9.21 4.88 14.16
N SER A 33 -9.83 5.51 15.15
CA SER A 33 -9.13 6.01 16.33
C SER A 33 -9.21 5.04 17.53
N LYS A 34 -10.18 4.12 17.57
CA LYS A 34 -10.44 3.25 18.75
C LYS A 34 -9.23 2.46 19.22
N ASP A 35 -8.45 1.92 18.29
CA ASP A 35 -7.27 1.12 18.58
C ASP A 35 -5.95 1.84 18.23
N LEU A 36 -6.02 3.11 17.82
CA LEU A 36 -4.83 3.88 17.48
C LEU A 36 -4.15 4.37 18.77
N THR A 37 -2.91 3.94 18.98
CA THR A 37 -1.98 4.57 19.95
C THR A 37 -0.76 5.03 19.18
N LEU A 38 -0.63 6.35 19.01
CA LEU A 38 0.39 6.95 18.15
C LEU A 38 0.65 8.42 18.52
N ASP A 39 1.91 8.72 18.83
CA ASP A 39 2.42 10.08 19.04
C ASP A 39 3.15 10.55 17.77
N ILE A 40 2.60 11.58 17.12
CA ILE A 40 3.09 12.13 15.85
C ILE A 40 3.69 13.51 16.10
N GLN A 41 4.95 13.69 15.74
CA GLN A 41 5.58 14.99 15.59
C GLN A 41 5.47 15.47 14.14
N TRP A 42 5.09 16.72 13.94
CA TRP A 42 5.15 17.42 12.66
C TRP A 42 6.32 18.42 12.67
N ASP A 43 7.07 18.44 11.57
CA ASP A 43 8.05 19.47 11.25
C ASP A 43 7.89 19.86 9.78
N ILE A 44 7.27 21.02 9.54
CA ILE A 44 6.97 21.53 8.20
C ILE A 44 7.77 22.80 7.99
N CYS A 45 8.93 22.68 7.32
CA CYS A 45 9.87 23.77 7.11
C CYS A 45 10.25 24.49 8.42
N GLY A 46 10.37 23.76 9.54
CA GLY A 46 10.64 24.31 10.87
C GLY A 46 9.40 24.77 11.65
N VAL A 47 8.20 24.74 11.03
CA VAL A 47 6.92 24.94 11.73
C VAL A 47 6.52 23.64 12.40
N LYS A 48 6.39 23.68 13.73
CA LYS A 48 6.27 22.48 14.56
C LYS A 48 4.88 22.35 15.16
N GLY A 49 4.49 21.11 15.42
CA GLY A 49 3.32 20.76 16.19
C GLY A 49 3.27 19.26 16.41
N TYR A 50 2.45 18.80 17.35
CA TYR A 50 2.28 17.37 17.57
C TYR A 50 0.82 16.97 17.70
N GLN A 51 0.58 15.69 17.48
CA GLN A 51 -0.69 15.01 17.70
C GLN A 51 -0.44 13.77 18.55
N LYS A 52 -1.34 13.48 19.49
CA LYS A 52 -1.33 12.25 20.29
C LYS A 52 -2.65 11.55 20.14
N PHE A 53 -2.58 10.29 19.74
CA PHE A 53 -3.70 9.37 19.68
C PHE A 53 -3.54 8.31 20.75
N ASN A 54 -4.59 8.11 21.55
CA ASN A 54 -4.62 7.07 22.57
C ASN A 54 -6.02 6.49 22.68
N LYS A 55 -6.27 5.43 21.92
CA LYS A 55 -7.49 4.61 21.97
C LYS A 55 -8.78 5.44 21.95
N GLY A 56 -8.97 6.18 20.87
CA GLY A 56 -10.11 7.08 20.64
C GLY A 56 -9.95 8.48 21.24
N LYS A 57 -8.95 8.71 22.10
CA LYS A 57 -8.62 10.05 22.60
C LYS A 57 -7.62 10.73 21.68
N TYR A 58 -7.82 12.02 21.46
CA TYR A 58 -6.94 12.88 20.69
C TYR A 58 -6.56 14.12 21.49
N SER A 59 -5.31 14.55 21.33
CA SER A 59 -4.85 15.86 21.78
C SER A 59 -3.76 16.35 20.84
N PHE A 60 -3.60 17.66 20.75
CA PHE A 60 -2.58 18.28 19.91
C PHE A 60 -1.96 19.49 20.59
N LYS A 61 -0.84 19.94 20.07
CA LYS A 61 -0.28 21.26 20.40
C LYS A 61 0.49 21.80 19.22
N PHE A 62 0.16 23.03 18.85
CA PHE A 62 0.90 23.78 17.84
C PHE A 62 2.11 24.47 18.47
N GLY A 63 3.21 24.59 17.72
CA GLY A 63 4.45 25.25 18.14
C GLY A 63 5.25 24.48 19.21
N ALA A 64 4.99 23.18 19.39
CA ALA A 64 5.64 22.37 20.42
C ALA A 64 6.28 21.11 19.84
N GLU A 65 7.23 20.57 20.60
CA GLU A 65 7.93 19.32 20.30
C GLU A 65 7.66 18.26 21.35
N LEU A 66 7.63 17.01 20.90
CA LEU A 66 7.66 15.84 21.77
C LEU A 66 9.10 15.39 21.98
N ASP A 67 9.42 15.01 23.22
CA ASP A 67 10.75 14.47 23.56
C ASP A 67 10.98 13.08 22.93
N ASP A 68 9.92 12.27 22.79
CA ASP A 68 9.98 10.90 22.27
C ASP A 68 8.73 10.52 21.45
N PRO A 69 8.55 11.12 20.25
CA PRO A 69 7.44 10.79 19.36
C PRO A 69 7.60 9.39 18.77
N ASP A 70 6.49 8.69 18.51
CA ASP A 70 6.55 7.42 17.79
C ASP A 70 7.03 7.64 16.35
N ILE A 71 6.48 8.66 15.70
CA ILE A 71 6.81 9.06 14.34
C ILE A 71 7.02 10.57 14.21
N THR A 72 7.96 10.97 13.35
CA THR A 72 8.15 12.37 12.94
C THR A 72 7.86 12.49 11.44
N LEU A 73 6.97 13.40 11.06
CA LEU A 73 6.63 13.74 9.69
C LEU A 73 7.32 15.06 9.32
N GLU A 74 8.34 14.96 8.48
CA GLU A 74 9.18 16.09 8.03
C GLU A 74 8.84 16.48 6.60
N ILE A 75 8.59 17.77 6.36
CA ILE A 75 8.39 18.34 5.03
C ILE A 75 9.31 19.55 4.86
N ASP A 76 10.27 19.44 3.94
CA ASP A 76 11.28 20.48 3.73
C ASP A 76 10.91 21.49 2.63
N ASP A 77 9.93 21.17 1.78
CA ASP A 77 9.49 21.99 0.65
C ASP A 77 8.15 22.68 0.95
N ALA A 78 8.17 24.00 1.10
CA ALA A 78 6.99 24.78 1.51
C ALA A 78 5.83 24.67 0.51
N ASP A 79 6.10 24.63 -0.79
CA ASP A 79 5.06 24.52 -1.81
C ASP A 79 4.39 23.15 -1.74
N THR A 80 5.16 22.08 -1.53
CA THR A 80 4.61 20.74 -1.34
C THR A 80 3.84 20.60 -0.02
N ALA A 81 4.31 21.24 1.05
CA ALA A 81 3.58 21.30 2.31
C ALA A 81 2.21 21.96 2.15
N LEU A 82 2.14 23.10 1.45
CA LEU A 82 0.87 23.78 1.17
C LEU A 82 -0.07 22.91 0.34
N LYS A 83 0.43 22.23 -0.70
CA LYS A 83 -0.37 21.28 -1.50
C LYS A 83 -0.97 20.17 -0.64
N LEU A 84 -0.18 19.59 0.27
CA LEU A 84 -0.67 18.56 1.19
C LEU A 84 -1.75 19.14 2.12
N LEU A 85 -1.47 20.26 2.80
CA LEU A 85 -2.38 20.91 3.75
C LEU A 85 -3.68 21.40 3.10
N ASN A 86 -3.65 21.76 1.82
CA ASN A 86 -4.84 22.14 1.04
C ASN A 86 -5.58 20.94 0.43
N GLY A 87 -5.07 19.71 0.58
CA GLY A 87 -5.69 18.51 0.01
C GLY A 87 -5.57 18.40 -1.52
N GLU A 88 -4.56 19.02 -2.11
CA GLU A 88 -4.29 19.07 -3.56
C GLU A 88 -3.50 17.84 -4.05
N ILE A 89 -3.09 16.95 -3.15
CA ILE A 89 -2.40 15.70 -3.51
C ILE A 89 -3.44 14.61 -3.80
N GLU A 90 -3.36 14.01 -4.99
CA GLU A 90 -4.34 13.05 -5.48
C GLU A 90 -3.87 11.58 -5.42
N SER A 91 -2.57 11.36 -5.25
CA SER A 91 -2.01 10.02 -5.11
C SER A 91 -0.67 10.08 -4.36
N PHE A 92 -0.29 8.97 -3.74
CA PHE A 92 1.08 8.83 -3.24
C PHE A 92 1.64 7.42 -3.42
N GLU A 93 2.95 7.37 -3.58
CA GLU A 93 3.77 6.17 -3.46
C GLU A 93 4.75 6.36 -2.29
N TYR A 94 5.18 5.28 -1.65
CA TYR A 94 6.18 5.38 -0.59
C TYR A 94 7.40 4.52 -0.89
N ARG A 95 8.55 4.98 -0.39
CA ARG A 95 9.80 4.25 -0.38
C ARG A 95 10.30 4.11 1.05
N PHE A 96 10.35 2.89 1.55
CA PHE A 96 10.88 2.53 2.86
C PHE A 96 12.42 2.39 2.86
N TYR A 97 13.05 2.84 3.95
CA TYR A 97 14.49 2.80 4.19
C TYR A 97 14.79 2.58 5.67
N LYS A 98 14.81 1.33 6.14
CA LYS A 98 15.16 0.91 7.52
C LYS A 98 14.41 1.65 8.65
N ARG A 99 14.80 2.90 8.96
CA ARG A 99 14.22 3.74 10.02
C ARG A 99 13.50 4.99 9.50
N LYS A 100 13.23 5.06 8.20
CA LYS A 100 12.41 6.11 7.62
C LYS A 100 11.65 5.62 6.39
N ALA A 101 10.53 6.24 6.09
CA ALA A 101 9.87 6.15 4.80
C ALA A 101 9.83 7.53 4.14
N LYS A 102 9.93 7.55 2.82
CA LYS A 102 9.76 8.75 2.01
C LYS A 102 8.48 8.59 1.20
N ILE A 103 7.62 9.58 1.22
CA ILE A 103 6.34 9.55 0.52
C ILE A 103 6.41 10.53 -0.63
N TYR A 104 6.03 10.09 -1.82
CA TYR A 104 6.12 10.84 -3.08
C TYR A 104 4.73 10.93 -3.72
N TYR A 105 4.49 12.00 -4.47
CA TYR A 105 3.35 12.08 -5.38
C TYR A 105 3.86 12.15 -6.83
N ILE A 106 2.98 11.81 -7.78
CA ILE A 106 3.26 11.98 -9.20
C ILE A 106 3.08 13.46 -9.54
N GLU A 107 4.18 14.16 -9.83
CA GLU A 107 4.15 15.58 -10.18
C GLU A 107 3.76 15.80 -11.63
N LYS A 108 4.29 14.99 -12.53
CA LYS A 108 3.98 15.06 -13.96
C LYS A 108 4.19 13.73 -14.66
N TRP A 109 3.51 13.58 -15.78
CA TRP A 109 3.74 12.53 -16.76
C TRP A 109 4.51 13.09 -17.93
N GLU A 110 5.58 12.43 -18.32
CA GLU A 110 6.36 12.79 -19.50
C GLU A 110 6.28 11.67 -20.55
N LYS A 111 6.09 12.05 -21.81
CA LYS A 111 6.14 11.10 -22.93
C LYS A 111 7.57 11.06 -23.44
N VAL A 112 8.27 9.97 -23.18
CA VAL A 112 9.66 9.78 -23.61
C VAL A 112 9.68 8.84 -24.81
N LYS A 113 10.23 9.31 -25.93
CA LYS A 113 10.43 8.48 -27.11
C LYS A 113 11.67 7.62 -26.89
N VAL A 114 11.50 6.30 -26.86
CA VAL A 114 12.60 5.34 -26.71
C VAL A 114 12.59 4.40 -27.92
N GLY A 115 13.39 4.75 -28.93
CA GLY A 115 13.33 4.08 -30.24
C GLY A 115 12.12 4.55 -31.05
N GLU A 116 11.29 3.60 -31.50
CA GLU A 116 10.03 3.90 -32.20
C GLU A 116 8.83 4.02 -31.25
N GLU A 117 8.98 3.62 -29.99
CA GLU A 117 7.92 3.62 -28.98
C GLU A 117 7.85 4.93 -28.18
N ILE A 118 6.64 5.26 -27.71
CA ILE A 118 6.40 6.37 -26.77
C ILE A 118 6.06 5.77 -25.42
N LEU A 119 6.98 5.88 -24.46
CA LEU A 119 6.77 5.47 -23.08
C LEU A 119 6.24 6.64 -22.25
N LYS A 120 5.40 6.35 -21.25
CA LYS A 120 4.98 7.32 -20.24
C LYS A 120 5.87 7.15 -19.01
N GLU A 121 6.66 8.17 -18.70
CA GLU A 121 7.51 8.22 -17.51
C GLU A 121 6.83 9.07 -16.42
N LYS A 122 6.83 8.54 -15.19
CA LYS A 122 6.31 9.24 -14.01
C LYS A 122 7.45 10.03 -13.34
N HIS A 123 7.25 11.33 -13.17
CA HIS A 123 8.13 12.16 -12.35
C HIS A 123 7.57 12.28 -10.95
N PHE A 124 8.36 11.83 -9.98
CA PHE A 124 7.97 11.82 -8.56
C PHE A 124 8.54 13.02 -7.83
N LYS A 125 7.71 13.69 -7.03
CA LYS A 125 8.16 14.72 -6.09
C LYS A 125 7.91 14.26 -4.65
N LEU A 126 8.91 14.48 -3.79
CA LEU A 126 8.84 14.10 -2.38
C LEU A 126 7.80 14.96 -1.65
N ILE A 127 6.82 14.33 -1.02
CA ILE A 127 5.87 14.95 -0.11
C ILE A 127 6.52 15.16 1.26
N LEU A 128 6.91 14.05 1.89
CA LEU A 128 7.37 14.05 3.27
C LEU A 128 8.33 12.89 3.55
N THR A 129 9.13 13.05 4.61
CA THR A 129 9.91 11.98 5.23
C THR A 129 9.28 11.62 6.57
N MET A 130 8.88 10.36 6.72
CA MET A 130 8.38 9.77 7.97
C MET A 130 9.54 9.06 8.66
N ARG A 131 9.90 9.47 9.88
CA ARG A 131 10.96 8.83 10.70
C ARG A 131 10.35 8.11 11.88
N TYR A 132 10.95 6.98 12.27
CA TYR A 132 10.52 6.19 13.42
C TYR A 132 11.55 6.33 14.55
N THR A 133 11.11 6.77 15.72
CA THR A 133 12.03 7.09 16.83
C THR A 133 12.23 5.91 17.76
N LYS A 134 11.16 5.16 18.09
CA LYS A 134 11.16 4.10 19.13
C LYS A 134 11.63 2.72 18.66
N GLY A 135 12.20 2.63 17.45
CA GLY A 135 12.57 1.34 16.85
C GLY A 135 11.38 0.42 16.49
N VAL A 136 10.15 0.85 16.79
CA VAL A 136 8.91 0.24 16.33
C VAL A 136 8.68 0.62 14.88
N PHE A 137 8.48 -0.37 14.02
CA PHE A 137 8.12 -0.15 12.62
C PHE A 137 6.66 0.28 12.54
N TYR A 138 6.39 1.42 11.91
CA TYR A 138 5.05 1.82 11.49
C TYR A 138 4.98 1.75 9.96
N HIS A 139 3.96 1.07 9.43
CA HIS A 139 3.78 1.05 7.98
C HIS A 139 3.46 2.47 7.50
N PRO A 140 3.95 2.93 6.33
CA PRO A 140 3.61 4.27 5.83
C PRO A 140 2.10 4.51 5.68
N TYR A 141 1.31 3.45 5.46
CA TYR A 141 -0.15 3.53 5.48
C TYR A 141 -0.75 3.81 6.87
N THR A 142 -0.01 3.72 7.97
CA THR A 142 -0.54 4.10 9.29
C THR A 142 -0.99 5.57 9.32
N ILE A 143 -0.33 6.45 8.57
CA ILE A 143 -0.70 7.87 8.53
C ILE A 143 -1.98 8.12 7.73
N THR A 144 -2.47 7.17 6.93
CA THR A 144 -3.73 7.33 6.19
C THR A 144 -4.94 7.38 7.11
N ARG A 145 -4.79 6.99 8.39
CA ARG A 145 -5.79 7.18 9.45
C ARG A 145 -6.03 8.66 9.79
N LEU A 146 -5.14 9.56 9.36
CA LEU A 146 -5.37 10.99 9.46
C LEU A 146 -6.20 11.47 8.24
N PRO A 147 -7.22 12.32 8.44
CA PRO A 147 -8.10 12.77 7.35
C PRO A 147 -7.37 13.36 6.14
N ILE A 148 -6.28 14.10 6.38
CA ILE A 148 -5.47 14.72 5.31
C ILE A 148 -4.89 13.69 4.33
N PHE A 149 -4.53 12.49 4.81
CA PHE A 149 -4.02 11.41 3.97
C PHE A 149 -5.13 10.46 3.51
N ARG A 150 -6.20 10.29 4.31
CA ARG A 150 -7.39 9.51 3.91
C ARG A 150 -8.03 10.07 2.64
N ASN A 151 -8.16 11.40 2.55
CA ASN A 151 -8.68 12.08 1.36
C ASN A 151 -7.89 11.74 0.08
N ILE A 152 -6.58 11.46 0.20
CA ILE A 152 -5.75 11.06 -0.94
C ILE A 152 -6.13 9.64 -1.39
N ILE A 153 -6.35 8.73 -0.43
CA ILE A 153 -6.79 7.36 -0.72
C ILE A 153 -8.18 7.38 -1.35
N GLU A 154 -9.12 8.15 -0.82
CA GLU A 154 -10.50 8.25 -1.34
C GLU A 154 -10.53 8.77 -2.80
N LYS A 155 -9.70 9.76 -3.14
CA LYS A 155 -9.60 10.29 -4.51
C LYS A 155 -8.95 9.29 -5.47
N TRP A 156 -7.98 8.52 -4.98
CA TRP A 156 -7.25 7.55 -5.78
C TRP A 156 -7.99 6.22 -5.95
N TYR A 157 -8.79 5.83 -4.96
CA TYR A 157 -9.51 4.57 -4.92
C TYR A 157 -10.76 4.60 -5.80
N ASP A 158 -10.75 3.79 -6.85
CA ASP A 158 -11.96 3.45 -7.59
C ASP A 158 -12.46 2.06 -7.14
N PRO A 159 -13.57 1.97 -6.37
CA PRO A 159 -14.13 0.69 -5.93
C PRO A 159 -14.58 -0.21 -7.07
N LYS A 160 -14.75 0.30 -8.30
CA LYS A 160 -15.04 -0.52 -9.49
C LYS A 160 -13.78 -1.12 -10.13
N ALA A 161 -12.59 -0.64 -9.76
CA ALA A 161 -11.31 -1.03 -10.33
C ALA A 161 -10.40 -1.84 -9.38
N ALA A 162 -10.80 -2.01 -8.12
CA ALA A 162 -10.08 -2.77 -7.11
C ALA A 162 -11.03 -3.78 -6.46
N ASP A 163 -10.92 -5.03 -6.91
CA ASP A 163 -11.69 -6.16 -6.39
C ASP A 163 -10.69 -7.25 -6.01
N ALA A 164 -10.22 -7.18 -4.76
CA ALA A 164 -9.25 -8.13 -4.23
C ALA A 164 -9.78 -8.78 -2.97
N SER A 165 -9.54 -10.08 -2.84
CA SER A 165 -9.96 -10.87 -1.69
C SER A 165 -8.77 -11.59 -1.08
N TYR A 166 -8.69 -11.59 0.25
CA TYR A 166 -7.79 -12.53 0.94
C TYR A 166 -8.53 -13.85 1.14
N ILE A 167 -7.80 -14.95 1.03
CA ILE A 167 -8.32 -16.24 1.47
C ILE A 167 -7.69 -16.55 2.83
N PRO A 168 -8.48 -16.63 3.92
CA PRO A 168 -7.94 -17.01 5.23
C PRO A 168 -7.32 -18.41 5.15
N ILE A 169 -6.14 -18.57 5.72
CA ILE A 169 -5.42 -19.85 5.79
C ILE A 169 -5.55 -20.39 7.22
N ASN A 170 -5.91 -21.68 7.34
CA ASN A 170 -6.10 -22.44 8.58
C ASN A 170 -7.40 -22.22 9.39
N ASP A 171 -8.43 -21.60 8.81
CA ASP A 171 -9.78 -21.67 9.40
C ASP A 171 -10.54 -22.91 8.93
N SER A 172 -11.09 -23.68 9.88
CA SER A 172 -11.92 -24.85 9.60
C SER A 172 -13.39 -24.45 9.40
N LEU A 173 -13.98 -24.78 8.25
CA LEU A 173 -15.41 -24.59 7.95
C LEU A 173 -16.33 -25.64 8.61
N GLY A 174 -16.06 -26.02 9.86
CA GLY A 174 -16.80 -27.09 10.52
C GLY A 174 -16.77 -28.41 9.74
N THR A 175 -17.90 -29.11 9.66
CA THR A 175 -18.03 -30.54 9.30
C THR A 175 -17.88 -30.90 7.81
N PHE A 176 -17.11 -30.14 7.03
CA PHE A 176 -16.78 -30.54 5.66
C PHE A 176 -15.37 -31.12 5.61
N GLU A 177 -15.25 -32.33 5.05
CA GLU A 177 -14.02 -33.12 4.97
C GLU A 177 -12.79 -32.29 4.57
N GLU A 178 -11.73 -32.46 5.35
CA GLU A 178 -10.43 -31.78 5.29
C GLU A 178 -9.84 -31.71 3.87
N LYS A 179 -10.09 -30.61 3.16
CA LYS A 179 -9.19 -30.08 2.13
C LYS A 179 -9.16 -28.56 2.26
N VAL A 180 -7.97 -28.02 2.50
CA VAL A 180 -7.66 -26.59 2.65
C VAL A 180 -8.29 -25.80 1.49
N LEU A 181 -9.40 -25.10 1.76
CA LEU A 181 -10.19 -24.32 0.80
C LEU A 181 -9.34 -23.35 -0.06
N PRO A 182 -8.35 -22.63 0.50
CA PRO A 182 -7.44 -21.81 -0.29
C PRO A 182 -6.74 -22.51 -1.46
N LEU A 183 -6.30 -23.77 -1.27
CA LEU A 183 -5.62 -24.52 -2.32
C LEU A 183 -6.57 -24.87 -3.46
N LYS A 184 -7.82 -25.27 -3.16
CA LYS A 184 -8.83 -25.59 -4.18
C LYS A 184 -9.26 -24.37 -4.98
N VAL A 185 -9.37 -23.21 -4.34
CA VAL A 185 -9.70 -21.95 -5.03
C VAL A 185 -8.59 -21.56 -5.99
N LEU A 186 -7.33 -21.59 -5.54
CA LEU A 186 -6.18 -21.32 -6.39
C LEU A 186 -6.04 -22.33 -7.53
N GLU A 187 -6.22 -23.61 -7.23
CA GLU A 187 -6.22 -24.70 -8.22
C GLU A 187 -7.28 -24.46 -9.30
N TYR A 188 -8.50 -24.07 -8.93
CA TYR A 188 -9.55 -23.75 -9.90
C TYR A 188 -9.16 -22.60 -10.83
N PHE A 189 -8.65 -21.49 -10.28
CA PHE A 189 -8.25 -20.32 -11.07
C PHE A 189 -7.02 -20.60 -11.94
N ILE A 190 -6.02 -21.30 -11.43
CA ILE A 190 -4.84 -21.75 -12.19
C ILE A 190 -5.25 -22.68 -13.33
N ASN A 191 -6.18 -23.61 -13.08
CA ASN A 191 -6.65 -24.54 -14.11
C ASN A 191 -7.49 -23.85 -15.19
N LYS A 192 -8.14 -22.73 -14.89
CA LYS A 192 -8.90 -21.93 -15.87
C LYS A 192 -8.07 -20.87 -16.59
N ALA A 193 -6.93 -20.49 -16.04
CA ALA A 193 -6.09 -19.46 -16.64
C ALA A 193 -5.50 -19.94 -17.98
N GLU A 194 -5.60 -19.07 -18.99
CA GLU A 194 -4.98 -19.30 -20.30
C GLU A 194 -3.45 -19.12 -20.24
N HIS A 195 -3.02 -18.17 -19.42
CA HIS A 195 -1.62 -17.83 -19.22
C HIS A 195 -1.30 -17.64 -17.74
N LEU A 196 -0.10 -18.07 -17.36
CA LEU A 196 0.42 -18.07 -16.00
C LEU A 196 1.81 -17.44 -16.03
N LEU A 197 1.95 -16.22 -15.52
CA LEU A 197 3.22 -15.53 -15.39
C LEU A 197 3.75 -15.67 -13.97
N LEU A 198 4.82 -16.45 -13.81
CA LEU A 198 5.48 -16.67 -12.53
C LEU A 198 6.60 -15.66 -12.35
N CYS A 199 6.49 -14.83 -11.32
CA CYS A 199 7.58 -13.96 -10.92
C CYS A 199 8.63 -14.76 -10.15
N HIS A 200 9.91 -14.52 -10.44
CA HIS A 200 10.99 -15.16 -9.69
C HIS A 200 11.29 -14.50 -8.36
N SER A 201 10.89 -13.25 -8.13
CA SER A 201 11.11 -12.63 -6.83
C SER A 201 9.92 -11.81 -6.40
N CYS A 202 9.70 -11.78 -5.08
CA CYS A 202 8.67 -10.96 -4.48
C CYS A 202 9.21 -9.55 -4.25
N GLY A 203 8.76 -8.59 -5.07
CA GLY A 203 9.18 -7.19 -4.96
C GLY A 203 9.04 -6.63 -3.55
N CYS A 204 7.94 -6.94 -2.84
CA CYS A 204 7.72 -6.47 -1.47
C CYS A 204 8.75 -7.04 -0.47
N ARG A 205 9.13 -8.33 -0.58
CA ARG A 205 10.12 -8.95 0.32
C ARG A 205 11.52 -8.46 0.03
N THR A 206 11.90 -8.40 -1.24
CA THR A 206 13.19 -7.85 -1.69
C THR A 206 13.34 -6.40 -1.22
N TYR A 207 12.30 -5.59 -1.43
CA TYR A 207 12.30 -4.19 -1.07
C TYR A 207 12.44 -3.95 0.44
N ASN A 208 11.71 -4.72 1.26
CA ASN A 208 11.76 -4.62 2.72
C ASN A 208 12.91 -5.41 3.36
N GLN A 209 13.77 -6.04 2.56
CA GLN A 209 14.87 -6.90 3.04
C GLN A 209 14.37 -7.93 4.07
N CYS A 210 13.28 -8.64 3.74
CA CYS A 210 12.68 -9.63 4.65
C CYS A 210 13.73 -10.65 5.12
N GLN A 211 13.80 -10.92 6.42
CA GLN A 211 14.74 -11.91 6.97
C GLN A 211 14.08 -13.26 7.27
N GLU A 212 12.75 -13.30 7.28
CA GLU A 212 11.95 -14.44 7.76
C GLU A 212 11.44 -15.34 6.63
N HIS A 213 11.31 -14.80 5.41
CA HIS A 213 10.67 -15.50 4.29
C HIS A 213 11.52 -15.38 3.01
N ASP A 214 11.42 -16.41 2.16
CA ASP A 214 12.25 -16.53 0.96
C ASP A 214 11.89 -15.46 -0.08
N HIS A 215 12.86 -14.74 -0.63
CA HIS A 215 12.58 -13.67 -1.61
C HIS A 215 12.24 -14.23 -2.99
N SER A 216 12.60 -15.47 -3.28
CA SER A 216 12.46 -16.12 -4.58
C SER A 216 11.04 -16.63 -4.89
N ILE A 217 10.15 -16.61 -3.88
CA ILE A 217 8.75 -17.00 -4.06
C ILE A 217 7.96 -15.78 -4.59
N GLY A 218 8.16 -15.41 -5.85
CA GLY A 218 7.44 -14.27 -6.46
C GLY A 218 5.95 -14.52 -6.68
N CYS A 219 5.19 -13.44 -6.87
CA CYS A 219 3.75 -13.49 -7.18
C CYS A 219 3.48 -14.23 -8.49
N LEU A 220 2.26 -14.73 -8.62
CA LEU A 220 1.73 -15.34 -9.84
C LEU A 220 0.70 -14.39 -10.45
N TYR A 221 0.83 -14.05 -11.73
CA TYR A 221 -0.18 -13.30 -12.47
C TYR A 221 -0.87 -14.23 -13.45
N ILE A 222 -2.19 -14.21 -13.50
CA ILE A 222 -3.00 -15.15 -14.29
C ILE A 222 -4.07 -14.42 -15.10
N GLY A 223 -4.40 -14.98 -16.25
CA GLY A 223 -5.45 -14.46 -17.15
C GLY A 223 -4.92 -14.05 -18.52
N ALA A 224 -5.85 -13.80 -19.45
CA ALA A 224 -5.55 -13.60 -20.87
C ALA A 224 -4.63 -12.39 -21.11
N ASP A 225 -4.85 -11.28 -20.41
CA ASP A 225 -4.08 -10.04 -20.58
C ASP A 225 -2.62 -10.17 -20.10
N THR A 226 -2.28 -11.23 -19.34
CA THR A 226 -0.90 -11.40 -18.88
C THR A 226 0.09 -11.60 -20.02
N VAL A 227 -0.38 -12.08 -21.19
CA VAL A 227 0.48 -12.27 -22.37
C VAL A 227 1.07 -10.96 -22.88
N ASP A 228 0.36 -9.84 -22.75
CA ASP A 228 0.79 -8.51 -23.21
C ASP A 228 2.06 -8.06 -22.48
N VAL A 229 2.35 -8.64 -21.31
CA VAL A 229 3.63 -8.44 -20.63
C VAL A 229 4.77 -8.78 -21.59
N LYS A 230 4.68 -9.84 -22.42
CA LYS A 230 5.69 -10.24 -23.44
C LYS A 230 6.15 -9.11 -24.36
N GLU A 231 5.29 -8.15 -24.63
CA GLU A 231 5.59 -7.04 -25.55
C GLU A 231 6.40 -5.93 -24.86
N VAL A 232 6.31 -5.83 -23.53
CA VAL A 232 7.10 -4.91 -22.68
C VAL A 232 8.34 -5.57 -22.04
N PHE A 233 8.59 -6.86 -22.32
CA PHE A 233 9.60 -7.74 -21.68
C PHE A 233 11.06 -7.24 -21.62
N PRO A 234 11.66 -6.58 -22.64
CA PRO A 234 13.12 -6.47 -22.67
C PRO A 234 13.75 -5.52 -21.63
N LYS A 235 12.96 -4.67 -20.96
CA LYS A 235 13.49 -3.56 -20.14
C LYS A 235 13.14 -3.61 -18.64
N VAL A 236 12.13 -4.39 -18.23
CA VAL A 236 11.49 -4.21 -16.90
C VAL A 236 11.45 -5.49 -16.06
N ILE A 237 11.52 -6.67 -16.67
CA ILE A 237 11.37 -7.93 -15.93
C ILE A 237 12.70 -8.33 -15.28
N PRO A 238 12.71 -8.71 -13.98
CA PRO A 238 13.82 -9.49 -13.44
C PRO A 238 14.05 -10.69 -14.36
N LYS A 239 15.26 -10.88 -14.90
CA LYS A 239 15.58 -11.87 -15.95
C LYS A 239 15.11 -13.31 -15.72
N SER A 240 14.61 -13.62 -14.53
CA SER A 240 14.19 -14.93 -14.05
C SER A 240 12.67 -15.16 -13.99
N SER A 241 11.82 -14.15 -14.21
CA SER A 241 10.37 -14.39 -14.33
C SER A 241 10.03 -14.99 -15.70
N HIS A 242 9.04 -15.88 -15.76
CA HIS A 242 8.69 -16.62 -16.98
C HIS A 242 7.22 -17.02 -17.00
N PHE A 243 6.70 -17.35 -18.19
CA PHE A 243 5.42 -18.04 -18.30
C PHE A 243 5.62 -19.52 -18.02
N GLY A 244 4.84 -20.05 -17.08
CA GLY A 244 4.93 -21.43 -16.64
C GLY A 244 3.68 -22.25 -16.95
N THR A 245 3.76 -23.51 -16.58
CA THR A 245 2.70 -24.51 -16.63
C THR A 245 1.79 -24.43 -15.40
N LYS A 246 0.66 -25.14 -15.45
CA LYS A 246 -0.27 -25.24 -14.32
C LYS A 246 0.37 -25.96 -13.15
N GLU A 247 1.18 -26.97 -13.44
CA GLU A 247 1.97 -27.73 -12.48
C GLU A 247 2.96 -26.82 -11.75
N GLU A 248 3.75 -26.03 -12.50
CA GLU A 248 4.70 -25.07 -11.91
C GLU A 248 4.00 -24.00 -11.05
N ALA A 249 2.84 -23.51 -11.49
CA ALA A 249 2.06 -22.57 -10.70
C ALA A 249 1.53 -23.20 -9.40
N MET A 250 1.08 -24.46 -9.45
CA MET A 250 0.62 -25.18 -8.25
C MET A 250 1.78 -25.53 -7.30
N ASP A 251 2.96 -25.86 -7.83
CA ASP A 251 4.13 -26.08 -7.00
C ASP A 251 4.59 -24.80 -6.31
N ARG A 252 4.53 -23.65 -7.01
CA ARG A 252 4.75 -22.34 -6.38
C ARG A 252 3.76 -22.06 -5.25
N VAL A 253 2.49 -22.40 -5.43
CA VAL A 253 1.48 -22.26 -4.36
C VAL A 253 1.87 -23.10 -3.15
N LYS A 254 2.26 -24.37 -3.34
CA LYS A 254 2.71 -25.23 -2.22
C LYS A 254 3.94 -24.66 -1.52
N GLU A 255 4.97 -24.26 -2.28
CA GLU A 255 6.18 -23.62 -1.76
C GLU A 255 5.84 -22.39 -0.90
N ALA A 256 4.88 -21.58 -1.34
CA ALA A 256 4.45 -20.41 -0.58
C ALA A 256 3.82 -20.78 0.77
N TYR A 257 3.02 -21.84 0.82
CA TYR A 257 2.38 -22.31 2.05
C TYR A 257 3.40 -22.91 3.00
N ASP A 258 4.32 -23.72 2.48
CA ASP A 258 5.43 -24.31 3.26
C ASP A 258 6.33 -23.20 3.84
N ASN A 259 6.45 -22.08 3.14
CA ASN A 259 7.16 -20.88 3.60
C ASN A 259 6.32 -20.00 4.56
N GLY A 260 5.10 -20.40 4.93
CA GLY A 260 4.23 -19.67 5.86
C GLY A 260 3.62 -18.38 5.29
N LEU A 261 3.46 -18.29 3.97
CA LEU A 261 2.92 -17.12 3.30
C LEU A 261 1.40 -17.20 3.17
N ILE A 262 0.76 -16.03 3.25
CA ILE A 262 -0.67 -15.86 3.03
C ILE A 262 -0.93 -15.53 1.57
N THR A 263 -1.89 -16.22 0.95
CA THR A 263 -2.26 -15.94 -0.43
C THR A 263 -3.36 -14.89 -0.50
N VAL A 264 -3.14 -13.90 -1.35
CA VAL A 264 -4.13 -12.89 -1.70
C VAL A 264 -4.40 -13.02 -3.19
N ILE A 265 -5.67 -13.15 -3.57
CA ILE A 265 -6.09 -13.26 -4.96
C ILE A 265 -7.02 -12.11 -5.30
N GLY A 266 -6.80 -11.47 -6.45
CA GLY A 266 -7.63 -10.35 -6.82
C GLY A 266 -7.17 -9.61 -8.05
N ARG A 267 -8.02 -8.72 -8.53
CA ARG A 267 -7.64 -7.75 -9.56
C ARG A 267 -7.24 -6.46 -8.87
N ILE A 268 -5.98 -6.08 -9.07
CA ILE A 268 -5.44 -4.81 -8.63
C ILE A 268 -4.93 -4.11 -9.88
N LYS A 269 -5.60 -3.03 -10.28
CA LYS A 269 -5.21 -2.21 -11.46
C LYS A 269 -3.73 -1.81 -11.44
N TRP A 270 -3.17 -1.59 -10.26
CA TRP A 270 -1.75 -1.26 -10.08
C TRP A 270 -0.80 -2.33 -10.61
N ASP A 271 -1.19 -3.60 -10.57
CA ASP A 271 -0.30 -4.68 -10.99
C ASP A 271 -0.10 -4.67 -12.50
N SER A 272 -1.17 -4.56 -13.28
CA SER A 272 -1.07 -4.42 -14.75
C SER A 272 -0.38 -3.11 -15.16
N GLU A 273 -0.73 -1.98 -14.51
CA GLU A 273 -0.03 -0.71 -14.75
C GLU A 273 1.46 -0.77 -14.37
N GLY A 274 1.81 -1.50 -13.30
CA GLY A 274 3.19 -1.72 -12.86
C GLY A 274 4.01 -2.52 -13.87
N TRP A 275 3.37 -3.41 -14.61
CA TRP A 275 3.95 -4.08 -15.78
C TRP A 275 3.95 -3.21 -17.04
N GLY A 276 3.33 -2.03 -17.01
CA GLY A 276 3.24 -1.13 -18.16
C GLY A 276 2.19 -1.51 -19.20
N ILE A 277 1.22 -2.37 -18.83
CA ILE A 277 0.14 -2.81 -19.71
C ILE A 277 -1.20 -2.20 -19.26
N PRO A 278 -2.14 -1.93 -20.19
CA PRO A 278 -3.46 -1.44 -19.83
C PRO A 278 -4.30 -2.55 -19.17
N ASP A 279 -4.98 -2.24 -18.07
CA ASP A 279 -5.94 -3.15 -17.45
C ASP A 279 -7.21 -3.28 -18.32
N ARG A 280 -7.44 -4.47 -18.90
CA ARG A 280 -8.68 -4.79 -19.64
C ARG A 280 -9.61 -5.72 -18.86
N GLY A 281 -9.33 -5.96 -17.57
CA GLY A 281 -10.15 -6.79 -16.70
C GLY A 281 -9.80 -8.28 -16.70
N HIS A 282 -8.79 -8.72 -17.45
CA HIS A 282 -8.35 -10.13 -17.50
C HIS A 282 -6.91 -10.31 -17.01
N PHE A 283 -6.47 -9.43 -16.10
CA PHE A 283 -5.18 -9.50 -15.41
C PHE A 283 -5.40 -9.67 -13.89
N MET A 284 -5.29 -10.91 -13.40
CA MET A 284 -5.52 -11.22 -11.99
C MET A 284 -4.21 -11.56 -11.29
N THR A 285 -4.08 -11.10 -10.06
CA THR A 285 -2.91 -11.28 -9.22
C THR A 285 -3.15 -12.32 -8.15
N VAL A 286 -2.19 -13.22 -7.98
CA VAL A 286 -2.05 -14.12 -6.84
C VAL A 286 -0.75 -13.73 -6.12
N CYS A 287 -0.90 -12.97 -5.04
CA CYS A 287 0.21 -12.54 -4.18
C CYS A 287 0.47 -13.57 -3.08
N PHE A 288 1.73 -13.94 -2.88
CA PHE A 288 2.19 -14.72 -1.73
C PHE A 288 2.80 -13.78 -0.70
N CYS A 289 1.95 -13.24 0.16
CA CYS A 289 2.29 -12.21 1.13
C CYS A 289 2.82 -12.82 2.43
N CYS A 290 3.97 -12.33 2.88
CA CYS A 290 4.40 -12.56 4.26
C CYS A 290 3.67 -11.62 5.23
N PRO A 291 3.36 -12.08 6.45
CA PRO A 291 2.76 -11.23 7.48
C PRO A 291 3.68 -10.08 7.92
N CYS A 292 5.00 -10.27 7.83
CA CYS A 292 5.98 -9.31 8.34
C CYS A 292 6.25 -8.12 7.40
N CYS A 293 6.19 -8.29 6.07
CA CYS A 293 6.59 -7.26 5.11
C CYS A 293 5.52 -6.91 4.06
N CYS A 294 4.52 -7.75 3.82
CA CYS A 294 3.58 -7.50 2.72
C CYS A 294 2.56 -6.42 3.05
N ILE A 295 2.29 -5.57 2.06
CA ILE A 295 1.25 -4.53 2.11
C ILE A 295 -0.10 -5.15 2.43
N ALA A 296 -0.48 -6.29 1.87
CA ALA A 296 -1.79 -6.89 2.14
C ALA A 296 -1.90 -7.43 3.57
N GLY A 297 -0.84 -8.05 4.11
CA GLY A 297 -0.79 -8.50 5.51
C GLY A 297 -0.87 -7.33 6.51
N LYS A 298 -0.26 -6.19 6.18
CA LYS A 298 -0.34 -4.95 6.99
C LYS A 298 -1.53 -4.05 6.65
N ARG A 299 -2.21 -4.19 5.51
CA ARG A 299 -3.45 -3.47 5.15
C ARG A 299 -4.60 -3.86 6.08
N MET A 300 -4.59 -5.08 6.60
CA MET A 300 -5.46 -5.50 7.72
C MET A 300 -5.24 -4.68 9.01
N SER A 301 -4.16 -3.89 9.09
CA SER A 301 -3.88 -2.94 10.18
C SER A 301 -3.93 -1.46 9.73
N GLY A 302 -4.35 -1.19 8.48
CA GLY A 302 -4.56 0.14 7.92
C GLY A 302 -5.94 0.73 8.23
N THR A 303 -6.35 1.81 7.56
CA THR A 303 -7.68 2.41 7.74
C THR A 303 -8.81 1.47 7.36
N THR A 304 -10.02 1.72 7.85
CA THR A 304 -11.23 1.00 7.45
C THR A 304 -11.41 1.01 5.92
N GLU A 305 -11.11 2.10 5.22
CA GLU A 305 -11.16 2.16 3.75
C GLU A 305 -10.14 1.20 3.11
N LEU A 306 -8.89 1.19 3.60
CA LEU A 306 -7.85 0.28 3.10
C LEU A 306 -8.18 -1.18 3.40
N GLN A 307 -8.86 -1.45 4.51
CA GLN A 307 -9.38 -2.77 4.85
C GLN A 307 -10.55 -3.15 3.93
N ASN A 308 -11.45 -2.21 3.61
CA ASN A 308 -12.59 -2.43 2.71
C ASN A 308 -12.18 -2.66 1.24
N MET A 309 -10.97 -2.27 0.84
CA MET A 309 -10.38 -2.67 -0.45
C MET A 309 -10.15 -4.19 -0.56
N MET A 310 -10.19 -4.90 0.58
CA MET A 310 -10.03 -6.35 0.67
C MET A 310 -11.37 -6.97 1.05
N GLN A 311 -12.10 -7.52 0.08
CA GLN A 311 -13.39 -8.12 0.33
C GLN A 311 -13.23 -9.58 0.77
N ARG A 312 -14.03 -10.03 1.74
CA ARG A 312 -14.17 -11.47 2.00
C ARG A 312 -14.87 -12.11 0.81
N ILE A 313 -14.41 -13.31 0.43
CA ILE A 313 -15.11 -14.09 -0.60
C ILE A 313 -16.46 -14.52 -0.01
N GLU A 314 -17.56 -14.08 -0.61
CA GLU A 314 -18.90 -14.53 -0.20
C GLU A 314 -18.99 -16.05 -0.24
N GLY A 315 -19.49 -16.66 0.84
CA GLY A 315 -19.56 -18.13 0.99
C GLY A 315 -18.32 -18.78 1.58
N VAL A 316 -17.28 -18.00 1.91
CA VAL A 316 -16.10 -18.45 2.66
C VAL A 316 -16.08 -17.73 4.02
N SER A 317 -16.65 -18.38 5.04
CA SER A 317 -16.66 -17.87 6.42
C SER A 317 -15.45 -18.31 7.22
#